data_AF-A0A3M1R524-F1
#
_entry.id   AF-A0A3M1R524-F1
#
_cell.length_a   1.000
_cell.length_b   1.000
_cell.length_c   1.000
_cell.angle_alpha   90.00
_cell.angle_beta   90.00
_cell.angle_gamma   90.00
#
_symmetry.space_group_name_H-M   'P 1'
#
loop_
_entity.id
_entity.type
_entity.pdbx_description
1 polymer ?
#
loop_
_entity_poly.entity_id
_entity_poly.type
_entity_poly.pdbx_seq_one_letter_code
_entity_poly.pdbx_strand_id
1 'polypeptide(L)'
;PRTVLVYTLADSSDAFGKESDELRESLAEAARISARVEHVVTPTAEDEISAIVTHRMFASVDRSAAEQAAREWSAYWSRMMDQSVDLPQRAARAEYAAEIVQDYPFHPELLTTLNRKTSTIPNFQKTRGVLRLLAQTIRQLWRARPKDCYLIGPHHLDLADDQIANDLTSRLDRPQYKQVIEADIASPRQGSLSHAQEIDREWVEAGRPPYAQRVATTVFLHSLVQTGQSGVDPADLRLAVLQPGDDPALVDKAIQRLIDRCWYFDYDGLRYRFKTEPALRKIVDDEMGLVGRIAAKKELDERIKKVWRKGALHPVYFPSEAADVDDDAQTPKLVILHYDAEHVKATTAATPPDLVI
;
A
#
# COMPACT_ATOMS: atom_id res chain seq x y z
N PRO A 1 -13.06 -0.39 45.92
CA PRO A 1 -11.94 0.55 46.16
C PRO A 1 -11.83 1.57 45.01
N ARG A 2 -12.09 2.85 45.27
CA ARG A 2 -12.05 3.96 44.29
C ARG A 2 -10.82 4.84 44.55
N THR A 3 -9.65 4.34 44.19
CA THR A 3 -8.39 5.10 44.30
C THR A 3 -7.67 5.02 42.97
N VAL A 4 -7.31 6.18 42.41
CA VAL A 4 -6.49 6.30 41.20
C VAL A 4 -5.18 6.96 41.63
N LEU A 5 -4.05 6.30 41.34
CA LEU A 5 -2.71 6.84 41.55
C LEU A 5 -2.19 7.30 40.18
N VAL A 6 -1.91 8.60 40.05
CA VAL A 6 -1.25 9.17 38.87
C VAL A 6 0.13 9.66 39.32
N TYR A 7 1.18 9.19 38.67
CA TYR A 7 2.54 9.64 38.93
C TYR A 7 3.22 10.00 37.60
N THR A 8 4.21 10.89 37.69
CA THR A 8 4.99 11.40 36.57
C THR A 8 6.45 11.32 36.98
N LEU A 9 7.29 10.65 36.18
CA LEU A 9 8.72 10.53 36.42
C LEU A 9 9.46 11.43 35.44
N ALA A 10 10.42 12.20 35.94
CA ALA A 10 11.30 13.03 35.13
C ALA A 10 12.23 12.18 34.25
N ASP A 11 12.79 12.81 33.23
CA ASP A 11 13.72 12.19 32.29
C ASP A 11 15.08 11.93 32.94
N SER A 12 15.83 10.95 32.41
CA SER A 12 17.05 10.38 33.03
C SER A 12 18.27 11.33 33.08
N SER A 13 18.07 12.62 32.83
CA SER A 13 19.12 13.65 32.84
C SER A 13 19.14 14.52 34.11
N ASP A 14 18.24 14.29 35.07
CA ASP A 14 18.21 15.05 36.33
C ASP A 14 18.90 14.34 37.50
N ALA A 15 19.23 15.11 38.54
CA ALA A 15 20.14 14.77 39.65
C ALA A 15 19.81 13.53 40.51
N PHE A 16 18.71 12.82 40.21
CA PHE A 16 18.25 11.59 40.86
C PHE A 16 17.98 10.46 39.84
N GLY A 17 18.80 10.40 38.77
CA GLY A 17 18.62 9.44 37.66
C GLY A 17 18.71 7.98 38.10
N LYS A 18 19.59 7.65 39.06
CA LYS A 18 19.74 6.28 39.57
C LYS A 18 18.50 5.82 40.34
N GLU A 19 17.98 6.67 41.22
CA GLU A 19 16.78 6.38 42.00
C GLU A 19 15.54 6.29 41.09
N SER A 20 15.52 7.07 40.01
CA SER A 20 14.44 7.03 39.01
C SER A 20 14.46 5.74 38.18
N ASP A 21 15.65 5.23 37.86
CA ASP A 21 15.83 3.96 37.14
C ASP A 21 15.50 2.76 38.04
N GLU A 22 15.94 2.77 39.29
CA GLU A 22 15.59 1.74 40.28
C GLU A 22 14.07 1.70 40.55
N LEU A 23 13.42 2.87 40.60
CA LEU A 23 11.96 2.96 40.74
C LEU A 23 11.25 2.47 39.47
N ARG A 24 11.77 2.76 38.28
CA ARG A 24 11.23 2.24 37.01
C ARG A 24 11.32 0.72 36.92
N GLU A 25 12.44 0.13 37.31
CA GLU A 25 12.61 -1.33 37.35
C GLU A 25 11.66 -1.97 38.36
N SER A 26 11.58 -1.40 39.57
CA SER A 26 10.66 -1.87 40.62
C SER A 26 9.19 -1.74 40.20
N LEU A 27 8.83 -0.67 39.47
CA LEU A 27 7.49 -0.48 38.90
C LEU A 27 7.21 -1.46 37.75
N ALA A 28 8.20 -1.76 36.91
CA ALA A 28 8.07 -2.77 35.85
C ALA A 28 7.93 -4.18 36.42
N GLU A 29 8.54 -4.46 37.56
CA GLU A 29 8.37 -5.71 38.31
C GLU A 29 7.02 -5.77 39.02
N ALA A 30 6.61 -4.69 39.70
CA ALA A 30 5.29 -4.59 40.32
C ALA A 30 4.15 -4.66 39.29
N ALA A 31 4.32 -4.09 38.09
CA ALA A 31 3.39 -4.23 36.98
C ALA A 31 3.30 -5.68 36.50
N ARG A 32 4.43 -6.41 36.44
CA ARG A 32 4.46 -7.85 36.10
C ARG A 32 3.78 -8.71 37.17
N ILE A 33 3.86 -8.32 38.44
CA ILE A 33 3.20 -9.02 39.55
C ILE A 33 1.69 -8.68 39.60
N SER A 34 1.32 -7.41 39.36
CA SER A 34 -0.07 -6.95 39.29
C SER A 34 -0.84 -7.55 38.11
N ALA A 35 -0.16 -7.77 36.98
CA ALA A 35 -0.73 -8.46 35.81
C ALA A 35 -1.17 -9.90 36.11
N ARG A 36 -0.73 -10.48 37.24
CA ARG A 36 -1.08 -11.85 37.66
C ARG A 36 -2.34 -11.92 38.54
N VAL A 37 -2.84 -10.78 39.02
CA VAL A 37 -4.00 -10.70 39.93
C VAL A 37 -5.18 -9.94 39.29
N GLU A 38 -5.00 -9.34 38.12
CA GLU A 38 -6.14 -9.00 37.28
C GLU A 38 -6.74 -10.30 36.73
N HIS A 39 -7.92 -10.64 37.24
CA HIS A 39 -8.88 -11.44 36.49
C HIS A 39 -9.20 -10.66 35.20
N VAL A 40 -8.34 -10.82 34.19
CA VAL A 40 -8.67 -10.50 32.82
C VAL A 40 -9.80 -11.46 32.48
N VAL A 41 -11.03 -10.98 32.64
CA VAL A 41 -12.17 -11.55 31.93
C VAL A 41 -11.86 -11.25 30.47
N THR A 42 -11.12 -12.15 29.82
CA THR A 42 -10.96 -12.17 28.38
C THR A 42 -12.33 -12.55 27.84
N PRO A 43 -13.08 -11.64 27.21
CA PRO A 43 -14.29 -12.03 26.51
C PRO A 43 -13.79 -12.65 25.20
N THR A 44 -13.68 -13.96 25.18
CA THR A 44 -13.46 -14.74 23.96
C THR A 44 -14.80 -15.03 23.32
N ALA A 45 -15.24 -14.14 22.46
CA ALA A 45 -16.06 -14.41 21.28
C ALA A 45 -15.83 -13.26 20.30
N GLU A 46 -15.38 -13.56 19.07
CA GLU A 46 -15.20 -12.56 18.00
C GLU A 46 -16.50 -11.76 17.76
N ASP A 47 -17.64 -12.37 18.09
CA ASP A 47 -19.00 -11.83 18.03
C ASP A 47 -19.26 -10.61 18.92
N GLU A 48 -18.58 -10.49 20.07
CA GLU A 48 -18.86 -9.40 21.02
C GLU A 48 -18.26 -8.06 20.57
N ILE A 49 -17.15 -8.09 19.82
CA ILE A 49 -16.44 -6.86 19.44
C ILE A 49 -17.30 -6.01 18.51
N SER A 50 -17.93 -6.66 17.53
CA SER A 50 -18.81 -6.01 16.58
C SER A 50 -19.99 -5.30 17.27
N ALA A 51 -20.70 -6.03 18.14
CA ALA A 51 -21.80 -5.47 18.92
C ALA A 51 -21.35 -4.30 19.83
N ILE A 52 -20.18 -4.41 20.47
CA ILE A 52 -19.60 -3.35 21.30
C ILE A 52 -19.25 -2.12 20.47
N VAL A 53 -18.61 -2.30 19.30
CA VAL A 53 -18.21 -1.21 18.42
C VAL A 53 -19.48 -0.50 17.91
N THR A 54 -20.44 -1.25 17.39
CA THR A 54 -21.68 -0.68 16.85
C THR A 54 -22.45 0.11 17.91
N HIS A 55 -22.63 -0.45 19.11
CA HIS A 55 -23.31 0.23 20.21
C HIS A 55 -22.56 1.49 20.71
N ARG A 56 -21.23 1.53 20.61
CA ARG A 56 -20.44 2.69 21.03
C ARG A 56 -20.39 3.79 19.98
N MET A 57 -20.45 3.42 18.70
CA MET A 57 -20.24 4.35 17.58
C MET A 57 -21.54 4.91 17.00
N PHE A 58 -22.65 4.16 17.10
CA PHE A 58 -23.93 4.54 16.54
C PHE A 58 -25.01 4.65 17.61
N ALA A 59 -25.83 5.69 17.53
CA ALA A 59 -26.96 5.87 18.45
C ALA A 59 -28.04 4.81 18.25
N SER A 60 -28.27 4.39 17.00
CA SER A 60 -29.15 3.29 16.62
C SER A 60 -28.78 2.80 15.23
N VAL A 61 -29.11 1.56 14.94
CA VAL A 61 -28.86 0.91 13.65
C VAL A 61 -30.14 0.18 13.23
N ASP A 62 -30.53 0.35 11.98
CA ASP A 62 -31.74 -0.27 11.43
C ASP A 62 -31.49 -1.74 11.09
N ARG A 63 -32.15 -2.64 11.84
CA ARG A 63 -32.03 -4.09 11.63
C ARG A 63 -32.65 -4.54 10.31
N SER A 64 -33.69 -3.87 9.82
CA SER A 64 -34.28 -4.19 8.52
C SER A 64 -33.31 -3.88 7.37
N ALA A 65 -32.54 -2.79 7.50
CA ALA A 65 -31.46 -2.45 6.58
C ALA A 65 -30.32 -3.48 6.63
N ALA A 66 -29.97 -3.97 7.82
CA ALA A 66 -28.97 -5.03 7.98
C ALA A 66 -29.37 -6.33 7.25
N GLU A 67 -30.62 -6.77 7.41
CA GLU A 67 -31.16 -7.94 6.73
C GLU A 67 -31.25 -7.73 5.21
N GLN A 68 -31.59 -6.51 4.76
CA GLN A 68 -31.59 -6.17 3.34
C GLN A 68 -30.17 -6.22 2.77
N ALA A 69 -29.19 -5.61 3.45
CA ALA A 69 -27.79 -5.64 3.02
C ALA A 69 -27.27 -7.08 2.90
N ALA A 70 -27.54 -7.93 3.89
CA ALA A 70 -27.13 -9.34 3.85
C ALA A 70 -27.73 -10.10 2.65
N ARG A 71 -29.01 -9.87 2.33
CA ARG A 71 -29.67 -10.47 1.16
C ARG A 71 -29.05 -10.01 -0.16
N GLU A 72 -28.88 -8.70 -0.35
CA GLU A 72 -28.31 -8.12 -1.57
C GLU A 72 -26.87 -8.61 -1.81
N TRP A 73 -26.07 -8.67 -0.75
CA TRP A 73 -24.70 -9.18 -0.81
C TRP A 73 -24.63 -10.67 -1.13
N SER A 74 -25.42 -11.49 -0.45
CA SER A 74 -25.49 -12.94 -0.71
C SER A 74 -25.93 -13.23 -2.15
N ALA A 75 -26.92 -12.49 -2.65
CA ALA A 75 -27.36 -12.58 -4.05
C ALA A 75 -26.26 -12.14 -5.03
N TYR A 76 -25.57 -11.03 -4.73
CA TYR A 76 -24.46 -10.55 -5.54
C TYR A 76 -23.33 -11.58 -5.65
N TRP A 77 -22.82 -12.10 -4.52
CA TRP A 77 -21.73 -13.09 -4.56
C TRP A 77 -22.15 -14.40 -5.21
N SER A 78 -23.39 -14.86 -4.99
CA SER A 78 -23.93 -16.05 -5.67
C SER A 78 -23.87 -15.86 -7.20
N ARG A 79 -24.34 -14.71 -7.70
CA ARG A 79 -24.24 -14.37 -9.12
C ARG A 79 -22.80 -14.29 -9.62
N MET A 80 -21.87 -13.76 -8.82
CA MET A 80 -20.45 -13.70 -9.19
C MET A 80 -19.83 -15.09 -9.28
N MET A 81 -20.16 -15.99 -8.35
CA MET A 81 -19.74 -17.39 -8.40
C MET A 81 -20.31 -18.12 -9.62
N ASP A 82 -21.57 -17.88 -9.97
CA ASP A 82 -22.18 -18.42 -11.21
C ASP A 82 -21.44 -17.93 -12.47
N GLN A 83 -20.86 -16.73 -12.42
CA GLN A 83 -20.01 -16.15 -13.47
C GLN A 83 -18.54 -16.61 -13.39
N SER A 84 -18.24 -17.63 -12.57
CA SER A 84 -16.89 -18.17 -12.38
C SER A 84 -15.88 -17.17 -11.79
N VAL A 85 -16.36 -16.15 -11.07
CA VAL A 85 -15.48 -15.28 -10.27
C VAL A 85 -14.98 -16.08 -9.08
N ASP A 86 -13.66 -16.07 -8.87
CA ASP A 86 -13.00 -16.75 -7.78
C ASP A 86 -13.30 -16.07 -6.43
N LEU A 87 -14.25 -16.65 -5.70
CA LEU A 87 -14.71 -16.24 -4.37
C LEU A 87 -14.69 -17.45 -3.44
N PRO A 88 -14.45 -17.24 -2.13
CA PRO A 88 -14.42 -18.34 -1.19
C PRO A 88 -15.83 -18.89 -1.01
N GLN A 89 -15.97 -20.22 -0.90
CA GLN A 89 -17.28 -20.88 -0.78
C GLN A 89 -18.12 -20.36 0.39
N ARG A 90 -17.49 -19.80 1.44
CA ARG A 90 -18.20 -19.20 2.58
C ARG A 90 -19.08 -18.02 2.19
N ALA A 91 -18.75 -17.29 1.12
CA ALA A 91 -19.47 -16.10 0.69
C ALA A 91 -20.94 -16.35 0.31
N ALA A 92 -21.25 -17.56 -0.19
CA ALA A 92 -22.60 -17.96 -0.58
C ALA A 92 -23.42 -18.57 0.57
N ARG A 93 -22.80 -18.79 1.73
CA ARG A 93 -23.43 -19.54 2.83
C ARG A 93 -24.31 -18.65 3.68
N ALA A 94 -25.35 -19.25 4.27
CA ALA A 94 -26.29 -18.55 5.15
C ALA A 94 -25.60 -18.01 6.41
N GLU A 95 -24.55 -18.69 6.88
CA GLU A 95 -23.74 -18.27 8.02
C GLU A 95 -23.07 -16.92 7.76
N TYR A 96 -22.49 -16.71 6.58
CA TYR A 96 -21.85 -15.43 6.24
C TYR A 96 -22.86 -14.30 6.08
N ALA A 97 -24.06 -14.60 5.57
CA ALA A 97 -25.15 -13.63 5.55
C ALA A 97 -25.60 -13.24 6.98
N ALA A 98 -25.60 -14.19 7.92
CA ALA A 98 -25.89 -13.91 9.32
C ALA A 98 -24.79 -13.05 9.98
N GLU A 99 -23.52 -13.30 9.66
CA GLU A 99 -22.39 -12.44 10.07
C GLU A 99 -22.60 -10.99 9.59
N ILE A 100 -23.05 -10.76 8.36
CA ILE A 100 -23.34 -9.40 7.87
C ILE A 100 -24.44 -8.73 8.69
N VAL A 101 -25.51 -9.45 9.07
CA VAL A 101 -26.58 -8.89 9.89
C VAL A 101 -26.06 -8.51 11.27
N GLN A 102 -25.19 -9.34 11.85
CA GLN A 102 -24.58 -9.10 13.15
C GLN A 102 -23.58 -7.94 13.11
N ASP A 103 -22.81 -7.84 12.03
CA ASP A 103 -21.72 -6.87 11.88
C ASP A 103 -22.15 -5.51 11.33
N TYR A 104 -23.38 -5.41 10.85
CA TYR A 104 -23.91 -4.18 10.29
C TYR A 104 -23.78 -2.99 11.28
N PRO A 105 -23.22 -1.85 10.84
CA PRO A 105 -22.97 -1.43 9.45
C PRO A 105 -21.56 -1.71 8.91
N PHE A 106 -20.77 -2.57 9.55
CA PHE A 106 -19.43 -2.94 9.10
C PHE A 106 -19.47 -4.16 8.17
N HIS A 107 -18.50 -4.23 7.25
CA HIS A 107 -18.26 -5.43 6.46
C HIS A 107 -17.52 -6.46 7.32
N PRO A 108 -17.91 -7.76 7.34
CA PRO A 108 -17.26 -8.77 8.19
C PRO A 108 -15.74 -8.80 8.04
N GLU A 109 -15.25 -8.80 6.79
CA GLU A 109 -13.80 -8.79 6.50
C GLU A 109 -13.02 -7.62 7.14
N LEU A 110 -13.65 -6.46 7.41
CA LEU A 110 -13.00 -5.36 8.14
C LEU A 110 -12.74 -5.76 9.59
N LEU A 111 -13.76 -6.28 10.28
CA LEU A 111 -13.67 -6.65 11.68
C LEU A 111 -12.76 -7.86 11.87
N THR A 112 -12.90 -8.90 11.03
CA THR A 112 -12.00 -10.06 11.01
C THR A 112 -10.55 -9.61 10.80
N THR A 113 -10.33 -8.70 9.84
CA THR A 113 -9.01 -8.13 9.58
C THR A 113 -8.45 -7.42 10.80
N LEU A 114 -9.21 -6.51 11.40
CA LEU A 114 -8.73 -5.72 12.53
C LEU A 114 -8.50 -6.64 13.74
N ASN A 115 -9.46 -7.49 14.11
CA ASN A 115 -9.36 -8.39 15.27
C ASN A 115 -8.17 -9.34 15.18
N ARG A 116 -8.02 -10.04 14.04
CA ARG A 116 -6.91 -10.98 13.84
C ARG A 116 -5.57 -10.27 13.95
N LYS A 117 -5.49 -9.02 13.49
CA LYS A 117 -4.22 -8.28 13.35
C LYS A 117 -3.85 -7.52 14.61
N THR A 118 -4.81 -6.89 15.29
CA THR A 118 -4.59 -6.16 16.53
C THR A 118 -4.40 -7.07 17.74
N SER A 119 -4.93 -8.31 17.70
CA SER A 119 -4.71 -9.29 18.76
C SER A 119 -3.26 -9.79 18.81
N THR A 120 -2.58 -9.83 17.66
CA THR A 120 -1.20 -10.33 17.51
C THR A 120 -0.10 -9.31 17.82
N ILE A 121 -0.43 -8.02 17.99
CA ILE A 121 0.57 -6.94 18.15
C ILE A 121 0.69 -6.56 19.64
N PRO A 122 1.83 -6.80 20.31
CA PRO A 122 1.98 -6.65 21.77
C PRO A 122 1.72 -5.25 22.32
N ASN A 123 1.98 -4.19 21.54
CA ASN A 123 1.95 -2.79 21.99
C ASN A 123 0.65 -2.05 21.64
N PHE A 124 -0.31 -2.71 20.99
CA PHE A 124 -1.59 -2.09 20.69
C PHE A 124 -2.47 -2.19 21.94
N GLN A 125 -2.89 -1.05 22.52
CA GLN A 125 -3.93 -1.00 23.54
C GLN A 125 -5.23 -1.54 22.92
N LYS A 126 -5.41 -2.88 22.99
CA LYS A 126 -5.98 -3.71 21.91
C LYS A 126 -7.34 -3.21 21.40
N THR A 127 -8.19 -2.73 22.28
CA THR A 127 -9.55 -2.26 21.95
C THR A 127 -9.63 -0.75 21.73
N ARG A 128 -8.83 0.06 22.45
CA ARG A 128 -8.88 1.53 22.35
C ARG A 128 -8.33 2.04 21.02
N GLY A 129 -7.29 1.40 20.49
CA GLY A 129 -6.72 1.74 19.20
C GLY A 129 -7.69 1.48 18.05
N VAL A 130 -8.32 0.29 18.00
CA VAL A 130 -9.35 -0.06 16.99
C VAL A 130 -10.51 0.90 17.06
N LEU A 131 -11.06 1.14 18.25
CA LEU A 131 -12.21 2.02 18.42
C LEU A 131 -11.93 3.44 17.94
N ARG A 132 -10.70 3.96 18.18
CA ARG A 132 -10.32 5.29 17.71
C ARG A 132 -10.19 5.35 16.19
N LEU A 133 -9.56 4.33 15.58
CA LEU A 133 -9.45 4.19 14.13
C LEU A 133 -10.83 4.15 13.45
N LEU A 134 -11.74 3.31 13.98
CA LEU A 134 -13.10 3.19 13.46
C LEU A 134 -13.89 4.48 13.67
N ALA A 135 -13.79 5.13 14.84
CA ALA A 135 -14.46 6.42 15.08
C ALA A 135 -14.03 7.51 14.09
N GLN A 136 -12.75 7.58 13.75
CA GLN A 136 -12.22 8.52 12.76
C GLN A 136 -12.76 8.22 11.36
N THR A 137 -12.72 6.95 10.97
CA THR A 137 -13.23 6.47 9.69
C THR A 137 -14.72 6.81 9.54
N ILE A 138 -15.54 6.45 10.53
CA ILE A 138 -16.98 6.74 10.56
C ILE A 138 -17.22 8.25 10.46
N ARG A 139 -16.45 9.07 11.19
CA ARG A 139 -16.58 10.53 11.14
C ARG A 139 -16.28 11.09 9.75
N GLN A 140 -15.28 10.56 9.05
CA GLN A 140 -14.96 10.97 7.68
C GLN A 140 -16.08 10.55 6.71
N LEU A 141 -16.54 9.29 6.78
CA LEU A 141 -17.65 8.79 5.96
C LEU A 141 -18.94 9.58 6.18
N TRP A 142 -19.23 9.94 7.44
CA TRP A 142 -20.41 10.72 7.78
C TRP A 142 -20.41 12.13 7.17
N ARG A 143 -19.21 12.71 7.01
CA ARG A 143 -19.01 14.02 6.36
C ARG A 143 -19.06 13.93 4.85
N ALA A 144 -18.36 12.94 4.27
CA ALA A 144 -18.23 12.78 2.83
C ALA A 144 -19.51 12.23 2.17
N ARG A 145 -20.23 11.35 2.89
CA ARG A 145 -21.42 10.63 2.41
C ARG A 145 -21.23 10.04 1.00
N PRO A 146 -20.21 9.19 0.80
CA PRO A 146 -19.98 8.53 -0.48
C PRO A 146 -21.21 7.71 -0.89
N LYS A 147 -21.53 7.71 -2.18
CA LYS A 147 -22.74 7.07 -2.72
C LYS A 147 -22.68 5.54 -2.67
N ASP A 148 -21.47 5.00 -2.63
CA ASP A 148 -21.13 3.57 -2.70
C ASP A 148 -20.77 2.95 -1.34
N CYS A 149 -21.01 3.65 -0.22
CA CYS A 149 -20.79 3.09 1.12
C CYS A 149 -22.03 2.34 1.62
N TYR A 150 -22.19 1.09 1.19
CA TYR A 150 -23.24 0.18 1.68
C TYR A 150 -22.89 -0.47 3.02
N LEU A 151 -21.62 -0.87 3.19
CA LEU A 151 -21.04 -1.38 4.43
C LEU A 151 -19.67 -0.73 4.62
N ILE A 152 -19.30 -0.46 5.86
CA ILE A 152 -17.97 0.06 6.20
C ILE A 152 -16.97 -1.09 6.11
N GLY A 153 -16.32 -1.22 4.95
CA GLY A 153 -15.25 -2.19 4.68
C GLY A 153 -13.80 -1.66 4.82
N PRO A 154 -12.79 -2.54 4.64
CA PRO A 154 -11.35 -2.24 4.74
C PRO A 154 -10.90 -0.97 4.03
N HIS A 155 -11.39 -0.77 2.81
CA HIS A 155 -11.01 0.32 1.93
C HIS A 155 -11.51 1.71 2.35
N HIS A 156 -12.41 1.79 3.33
CA HIS A 156 -12.85 3.08 3.85
C HIS A 156 -11.86 3.70 4.84
N LEU A 157 -10.84 2.94 5.28
CA LEU A 157 -9.75 3.49 6.07
C LEU A 157 -8.93 4.43 5.17
N ASP A 158 -9.13 5.74 5.33
CA ASP A 158 -8.42 6.74 4.54
C ASP A 158 -6.95 6.81 4.96
N LEU A 159 -6.08 6.12 4.21
CA LEU A 159 -4.65 6.11 4.48
C LEU A 159 -3.96 7.43 4.11
N ALA A 160 -4.64 8.38 3.45
CA ALA A 160 -4.11 9.74 3.27
C ALA A 160 -4.21 10.58 4.55
N ASP A 161 -5.09 10.19 5.50
CA ASP A 161 -5.16 10.82 6.81
C ASP A 161 -3.96 10.38 7.67
N ASP A 162 -3.11 11.34 8.00
CA ASP A 162 -1.90 11.10 8.81
C ASP A 162 -2.19 10.38 10.12
N GLN A 163 -3.34 10.63 10.74
CA GLN A 163 -3.68 9.99 12.01
C GLN A 163 -4.02 8.51 11.82
N ILE A 164 -4.80 8.18 10.79
CA ILE A 164 -5.12 6.80 10.39
C ILE A 164 -3.84 6.06 9.97
N ALA A 165 -3.00 6.69 9.14
CA ALA A 165 -1.74 6.11 8.70
C ALA A 165 -0.80 5.83 9.88
N ASN A 166 -0.62 6.79 10.81
CA ASN A 166 0.23 6.61 12.00
C ASN A 166 -0.32 5.53 12.95
N ASP A 167 -1.65 5.38 13.04
CA ASP A 167 -2.30 4.35 13.83
C ASP A 167 -2.05 2.94 13.31
N LEU A 168 -1.96 2.79 12.00
CA LEU A 168 -1.71 1.53 11.30
C LEU A 168 -0.22 1.26 11.05
N THR A 169 0.67 2.20 11.38
CA THR A 169 2.12 2.08 11.16
C THR A 169 2.89 2.24 12.48
N SER A 170 3.24 3.47 12.87
CA SER A 170 4.07 3.75 14.04
C SER A 170 3.49 3.20 15.34
N ARG A 171 2.17 3.29 15.57
CA ARG A 171 1.54 2.73 16.77
C ARG A 171 1.52 1.20 16.80
N LEU A 172 1.77 0.56 15.66
CA LEU A 172 1.93 -0.89 15.52
C LEU A 172 3.40 -1.31 15.51
N ASP A 173 4.32 -0.41 15.87
CA ASP A 173 5.77 -0.62 15.79
C ASP A 173 6.23 -0.96 14.37
N ARG A 174 5.61 -0.29 13.39
CA ARG A 174 5.80 -0.52 11.95
C ARG A 174 5.98 0.78 11.15
N PRO A 175 6.89 1.67 11.55
CA PRO A 175 7.07 2.97 10.88
C PRO A 175 7.48 2.83 9.40
N GLN A 176 8.14 1.74 9.02
CA GLN A 176 8.56 1.47 7.63
C GLN A 176 7.38 1.29 6.65
N TYR A 177 6.17 1.03 7.14
CA TYR A 177 4.99 0.96 6.27
C TYR A 177 4.44 2.34 5.90
N LYS A 178 4.93 3.42 6.53
CA LYS A 178 4.51 4.78 6.17
C LYS A 178 4.92 5.16 4.75
N GLN A 179 6.18 4.87 4.37
CA GLN A 179 6.65 5.06 2.98
C GLN A 179 5.87 4.20 1.98
N VAL A 180 5.41 3.00 2.38
CA VAL A 180 4.60 2.13 1.54
C VAL A 180 3.25 2.78 1.23
N ILE A 181 2.60 3.35 2.25
CA ILE A 181 1.35 4.09 2.07
C ILE A 181 1.57 5.26 1.10
N GLU A 182 2.57 6.10 1.39
CA GLU A 182 2.81 7.35 0.65
C GLU A 182 3.15 7.10 -0.82
N ALA A 183 3.94 6.07 -1.13
CA ALA A 183 4.33 5.74 -2.49
C ALA A 183 3.20 5.03 -3.26
N ASP A 184 2.66 3.94 -2.72
CA ASP A 184 1.85 3.02 -3.51
C ASP A 184 0.34 3.20 -3.31
N ILE A 185 -0.11 3.68 -2.14
CA ILE A 185 -1.53 3.58 -1.76
C ILE A 185 -2.21 4.94 -1.75
N ALA A 186 -1.74 5.87 -0.94
CA ALA A 186 -2.37 7.17 -0.76
C ALA A 186 -1.33 8.24 -0.44
N SER A 187 -1.27 9.28 -1.29
CA SER A 187 -0.40 10.42 -1.03
C SER A 187 -1.08 11.43 -0.09
N PRO A 188 -0.44 11.83 1.03
CA PRO A 188 -0.96 12.88 1.90
C PRO A 188 -0.71 14.29 1.36
N ARG A 189 0.11 14.44 0.31
CA ARG A 189 0.54 15.73 -0.23
C ARG A 189 -0.35 16.16 -1.39
N GLN A 190 -0.85 17.38 -1.32
CA GLN A 190 -1.61 17.97 -2.43
C GLN A 190 -0.71 18.11 -3.68
N GLY A 191 -1.18 17.56 -4.80
CA GLY A 191 -0.51 17.66 -6.09
C GLY A 191 0.45 16.51 -6.42
N SER A 192 0.71 15.58 -5.48
CA SER A 192 1.34 14.30 -5.79
C SER A 192 0.34 13.16 -5.63
N LEU A 193 0.46 12.16 -6.49
CA LEU A 193 -0.38 10.96 -6.45
C LEU A 193 0.49 9.77 -6.07
N SER A 194 -0.07 8.84 -5.31
CA SER A 194 0.47 7.49 -5.16
C SER A 194 0.20 6.66 -6.43
N HIS A 195 0.90 5.54 -6.62
CA HIS A 195 0.65 4.66 -7.77
C HIS A 195 -0.83 4.22 -7.87
N ALA A 196 -1.47 3.87 -6.76
CA ALA A 196 -2.89 3.52 -6.76
C ALA A 196 -3.78 4.71 -7.19
N GLN A 197 -3.50 5.92 -6.70
CA GLN A 197 -4.22 7.14 -7.11
C GLN A 197 -4.02 7.45 -8.60
N GLU A 198 -2.82 7.23 -9.14
CA GLU A 198 -2.54 7.37 -10.57
C GLU A 198 -3.30 6.34 -11.41
N ILE A 199 -3.34 5.09 -10.96
CA ILE A 199 -4.08 4.02 -11.64
C ILE A 199 -5.58 4.33 -11.67
N ASP A 200 -6.11 4.86 -10.57
CA ASP A 200 -7.53 5.17 -10.40
C ASP A 200 -7.99 6.39 -11.18
N ARG A 201 -7.07 7.25 -11.63
CA ARG A 201 -7.41 8.53 -12.28
C ARG A 201 -8.40 8.38 -13.43
N GLU A 202 -8.16 7.42 -14.33
CA GLU A 202 -9.05 7.13 -15.47
C GLU A 202 -10.47 6.72 -15.01
N TRP A 203 -10.58 5.98 -13.91
CA TRP A 203 -11.86 5.50 -13.39
C TRP A 203 -12.62 6.59 -12.64
N VAL A 204 -11.92 7.33 -11.79
CA VAL A 204 -12.50 8.42 -11.01
C VAL A 204 -12.98 9.55 -11.93
N GLU A 205 -12.21 9.91 -12.96
CA GLU A 205 -12.64 10.89 -13.98
C GLU A 205 -13.89 10.42 -14.76
N ALA A 206 -14.05 9.10 -14.92
CA ALA A 206 -15.24 8.48 -15.51
C ALA A 206 -16.40 8.30 -14.50
N GLY A 207 -16.28 8.79 -13.28
CA GLY A 207 -17.31 8.69 -12.23
C GLY A 207 -17.44 7.29 -11.61
N ARG A 208 -16.43 6.44 -11.76
CA ARG A 208 -16.36 5.10 -11.16
C ARG A 208 -15.59 5.13 -9.82
N PRO A 209 -15.78 4.12 -8.95
CA PRO A 209 -15.01 4.02 -7.72
C PRO A 209 -13.50 3.87 -7.95
N PRO A 210 -12.66 4.27 -6.97
CA PRO A 210 -11.21 4.08 -7.00
C PRO A 210 -10.82 2.64 -6.66
N TYR A 211 -10.92 1.73 -7.64
CA TYR A 211 -10.68 0.29 -7.46
C TYR A 211 -9.26 -0.05 -6.98
N ALA A 212 -8.23 0.66 -7.46
CA ALA A 212 -6.84 0.40 -7.09
C ALA A 212 -6.58 0.78 -5.63
N GLN A 213 -7.01 1.96 -5.16
CA GLN A 213 -6.93 2.31 -3.73
C GLN A 213 -7.73 1.35 -2.86
N ARG A 214 -8.90 0.90 -3.35
CA ARG A 214 -9.75 -0.06 -2.65
C ARG A 214 -9.02 -1.39 -2.40
N VAL A 215 -8.44 -1.95 -3.44
CA VAL A 215 -7.61 -3.17 -3.38
C VAL A 215 -6.38 -2.93 -2.50
N ALA A 216 -5.63 -1.86 -2.76
CA ALA A 216 -4.36 -1.58 -2.10
C ALA A 216 -4.55 -1.39 -0.58
N THR A 217 -5.56 -0.65 -0.14
CA THR A 217 -5.86 -0.46 1.29
C THR A 217 -6.20 -1.79 1.96
N THR A 218 -6.96 -2.65 1.28
CA THR A 218 -7.33 -3.97 1.80
C THR A 218 -6.08 -4.86 1.94
N VAL A 219 -5.28 -4.99 0.88
CA VAL A 219 -4.02 -5.77 0.90
C VAL A 219 -3.05 -5.22 1.96
N PHE A 220 -2.96 -3.90 2.09
CA PHE A 220 -2.13 -3.24 3.10
C PHE A 220 -2.51 -3.68 4.51
N LEU A 221 -3.80 -3.62 4.85
CA LEU A 221 -4.23 -4.13 6.15
C LEU A 221 -3.83 -5.59 6.31
N HIS A 222 -3.94 -6.44 5.29
CA HIS A 222 -3.50 -7.84 5.35
C HIS A 222 -1.98 -8.04 5.50
N SER A 223 -1.21 -7.02 5.20
CA SER A 223 0.24 -7.02 5.32
C SER A 223 0.72 -6.66 6.74
N LEU A 224 -0.17 -6.09 7.56
CA LEU A 224 0.15 -5.66 8.94
C LEU A 224 0.31 -6.80 9.96
N VAL A 225 0.04 -8.06 9.59
CA VAL A 225 0.15 -9.23 10.48
C VAL A 225 1.62 -9.51 10.83
N GLN A 226 1.94 -9.76 12.11
CA GLN A 226 3.29 -10.13 12.59
C GLN A 226 3.55 -11.64 12.61
N THR A 227 2.54 -12.45 12.91
CA THR A 227 2.67 -13.90 13.11
C THR A 227 1.81 -14.69 12.11
N GLY A 228 2.42 -15.61 11.36
CA GLY A 228 1.76 -16.43 10.34
C GLY A 228 2.02 -15.97 8.90
N GLN A 229 1.10 -16.31 7.99
CA GLN A 229 1.19 -15.95 6.56
C GLN A 229 0.62 -14.54 6.33
N SER A 230 1.49 -13.53 6.33
CA SER A 230 1.16 -12.16 5.93
C SER A 230 0.58 -12.12 4.50
N GLY A 231 -0.36 -11.22 4.27
CA GLY A 231 -1.06 -11.08 2.99
C GLY A 231 -2.43 -11.73 2.94
N VAL A 232 -3.10 -11.55 1.81
CA VAL A 232 -4.47 -11.99 1.54
C VAL A 232 -4.51 -12.91 0.34
N ASP A 233 -5.29 -13.99 0.46
CA ASP A 233 -5.57 -14.90 -0.64
C ASP A 233 -6.41 -14.20 -1.72
N PRO A 234 -6.24 -14.50 -3.03
CA PRO A 234 -7.00 -13.87 -4.10
C PRO A 234 -8.53 -13.93 -3.92
N ALA A 235 -9.08 -15.05 -3.46
CA ALA A 235 -10.52 -15.20 -3.28
C ALA A 235 -11.02 -14.33 -2.11
N ASP A 236 -10.31 -14.35 -0.97
CA ASP A 236 -10.64 -13.52 0.19
C ASP A 236 -10.48 -12.02 -0.12
N LEU A 237 -9.52 -11.63 -0.98
CA LEU A 237 -9.35 -10.25 -1.42
C LEU A 237 -10.58 -9.78 -2.22
N ARG A 238 -11.06 -10.60 -3.16
CA ARG A 238 -12.27 -10.27 -3.94
C ARG A 238 -13.49 -10.17 -3.06
N LEU A 239 -13.63 -11.07 -2.08
CA LEU A 239 -14.70 -11.00 -1.08
C LEU A 239 -14.70 -9.66 -0.32
N ALA A 240 -13.52 -9.16 0.07
CA ALA A 240 -13.40 -7.93 0.85
C ALA A 240 -13.56 -6.63 0.03
N VAL A 241 -13.38 -6.69 -1.29
CA VAL A 241 -13.26 -5.50 -2.17
C VAL A 241 -14.47 -5.30 -3.08
N LEU A 242 -15.01 -6.37 -3.66
CA LEU A 242 -16.14 -6.27 -4.59
C LEU A 242 -17.37 -5.79 -3.85
N GLN A 243 -18.10 -4.80 -4.38
CA GLN A 243 -19.39 -4.31 -3.87
C GLN A 243 -20.56 -4.66 -4.80
N PRO A 244 -21.82 -4.67 -4.32
CA PRO A 244 -22.98 -4.88 -5.18
C PRO A 244 -23.02 -3.80 -6.26
N GLY A 245 -22.99 -4.24 -7.52
CA GLY A 245 -22.96 -3.36 -8.69
C GLY A 245 -21.58 -3.17 -9.30
N ASP A 246 -20.51 -3.64 -8.67
CA ASP A 246 -19.19 -3.66 -9.28
C ASP A 246 -19.09 -4.67 -10.42
N ASP A 247 -18.17 -4.37 -11.34
CA ASP A 247 -17.68 -5.29 -12.37
C ASP A 247 -16.37 -5.94 -11.86
N PRO A 248 -16.35 -7.26 -11.60
CA PRO A 248 -15.14 -7.96 -11.14
C PRO A 248 -13.93 -7.78 -12.03
N ALA A 249 -14.13 -7.63 -13.35
CA ALA A 249 -13.03 -7.44 -14.28
C ALA A 249 -12.28 -6.12 -14.03
N LEU A 250 -12.94 -5.10 -13.50
CA LEU A 250 -12.29 -3.84 -13.11
C LEU A 250 -11.42 -4.02 -11.87
N VAL A 251 -11.87 -4.83 -10.91
CA VAL A 251 -11.09 -5.18 -9.72
C VAL A 251 -9.87 -6.02 -10.10
N ASP A 252 -10.03 -7.02 -10.95
CA ASP A 252 -8.90 -7.83 -11.44
C ASP A 252 -7.91 -6.96 -12.25
N LYS A 253 -8.40 -6.04 -13.08
CA LYS A 253 -7.56 -5.07 -13.79
C LYS A 253 -6.82 -4.14 -12.81
N ALA A 254 -7.47 -3.73 -11.72
CA ALA A 254 -6.83 -2.93 -10.67
C ALA A 254 -5.70 -3.71 -9.98
N ILE A 255 -5.96 -4.97 -9.60
CA ILE A 255 -4.96 -5.87 -9.03
C ILE A 255 -3.75 -6.00 -9.97
N GLN A 256 -3.97 -6.25 -11.26
CA GLN A 256 -2.87 -6.39 -12.21
C GLN A 256 -2.06 -5.09 -12.35
N ARG A 257 -2.73 -3.94 -12.48
CA ARG A 257 -2.04 -2.64 -12.56
C ARG A 257 -1.23 -2.33 -11.30
N LEU A 258 -1.72 -2.72 -10.12
CA LEU A 258 -0.98 -2.59 -8.86
C LEU A 258 0.26 -3.50 -8.84
N ILE A 259 0.14 -4.76 -9.29
CA ILE A 259 1.29 -5.68 -9.42
C ILE A 259 2.35 -5.09 -10.35
N ASP A 260 1.94 -4.45 -11.44
CA ASP A 260 2.88 -3.92 -12.43
C ASP A 260 3.58 -2.64 -11.94
N ARG A 261 2.85 -1.72 -11.29
CA ARG A 261 3.36 -0.36 -10.97
C ARG A 261 3.84 -0.16 -9.54
N CYS A 262 3.14 -0.67 -8.54
CA CYS A 262 3.45 -0.36 -7.14
C CYS A 262 4.81 -0.93 -6.72
N TRP A 263 5.64 -0.14 -6.06
CA TRP A 263 7.00 -0.51 -5.69
C TRP A 263 7.05 -1.61 -4.64
N TYR A 264 6.11 -1.60 -3.71
CA TYR A 264 6.08 -2.46 -2.53
C TYR A 264 5.03 -3.57 -2.61
N PHE A 265 4.16 -3.56 -3.64
CA PHE A 265 3.14 -4.59 -3.86
C PHE A 265 3.73 -5.86 -4.47
N ASP A 266 3.44 -7.00 -3.84
CA ASP A 266 4.00 -8.30 -4.17
C ASP A 266 2.93 -9.40 -4.17
N TYR A 267 3.11 -10.38 -5.06
CA TYR A 267 2.33 -11.62 -5.11
C TYR A 267 3.29 -12.80 -5.18
N ASP A 268 3.22 -13.70 -4.19
CA ASP A 268 4.11 -14.87 -4.11
C ASP A 268 3.54 -16.13 -4.79
N GLY A 269 2.48 -15.98 -5.60
CA GLY A 269 1.73 -17.10 -6.18
C GLY A 269 0.61 -17.63 -5.29
N LEU A 270 0.55 -17.20 -4.02
CA LEU A 270 -0.50 -17.60 -3.08
C LEU A 270 -1.23 -16.40 -2.48
N ARG A 271 -0.52 -15.32 -2.13
CA ARG A 271 -1.09 -14.18 -1.41
C ARG A 271 -0.55 -12.85 -1.90
N TYR A 272 -1.43 -11.86 -1.95
CA TYR A 272 -1.07 -10.45 -2.15
C TYR A 272 -0.62 -9.83 -0.84
N ARG A 273 0.48 -9.08 -0.86
CA ARG A 273 0.98 -8.32 0.30
C ARG A 273 1.79 -7.11 -0.12
N PHE A 274 1.90 -6.16 0.79
CA PHE A 274 2.91 -5.12 0.75
C PHE A 274 4.14 -5.52 1.58
N LYS A 275 5.32 -5.32 1.01
CA LYS A 275 6.61 -5.46 1.68
C LYS A 275 7.11 -4.08 2.12
N THR A 276 8.11 -4.03 3.00
CA THR A 276 8.78 -2.78 3.38
C THR A 276 9.99 -2.45 2.50
N GLU A 277 10.46 -3.42 1.73
CA GLU A 277 11.52 -3.26 0.74
C GLU A 277 10.90 -3.10 -0.65
N PRO A 278 11.26 -2.05 -1.40
CA PRO A 278 10.70 -1.84 -2.73
C PRO A 278 11.39 -2.75 -3.76
N ALA A 279 10.65 -3.11 -4.81
CA ALA A 279 11.21 -3.74 -5.98
C ALA A 279 12.07 -2.73 -6.75
N LEU A 280 13.40 -2.80 -6.59
CA LEU A 280 14.36 -1.89 -7.23
C LEU A 280 14.15 -1.75 -8.74
N ARG A 281 13.77 -2.86 -9.40
CA ARG A 281 13.45 -2.85 -10.84
C ARG A 281 12.34 -1.86 -11.18
N LYS A 282 11.26 -1.82 -10.39
CA LYS A 282 10.12 -0.92 -10.63
C LYS A 282 10.49 0.54 -10.43
N ILE A 283 11.32 0.83 -9.41
CA ILE A 283 11.87 2.18 -9.20
C ILE A 283 12.69 2.59 -10.43
N VAL A 284 13.57 1.71 -10.91
CA VAL A 284 14.39 2.01 -12.10
C VAL A 284 13.52 2.22 -13.33
N ASP A 285 12.50 1.37 -13.55
CA ASP A 285 11.58 1.49 -14.69
C ASP A 285 10.81 2.83 -14.65
N ASP A 286 10.34 3.26 -13.46
CA ASP A 286 9.67 4.55 -13.26
C ASP A 286 10.62 5.74 -13.50
N GLU A 287 11.81 5.72 -12.91
CA GLU A 287 12.84 6.75 -13.10
C GLU A 287 13.30 6.84 -14.56
N MET A 288 13.43 5.70 -15.24
CA MET A 288 13.71 5.65 -16.69
C MET A 288 12.62 6.33 -17.50
N GLY A 289 11.35 6.23 -17.10
CA GLY A 289 10.23 6.92 -17.72
C GLY A 289 10.30 8.45 -17.61
N LEU A 290 10.93 8.97 -16.56
CA LEU A 290 11.13 10.41 -16.35
C LEU A 290 12.25 10.99 -17.23
N VAL A 291 13.20 10.14 -17.66
CA VAL A 291 14.29 10.56 -18.53
C VAL A 291 13.82 10.66 -19.98
N GLY A 292 13.51 11.89 -20.41
CA GLY A 292 13.17 12.17 -21.80
C GLY A 292 14.30 11.79 -22.78
N ARG A 293 13.92 11.34 -23.98
CA ARG A 293 14.88 10.92 -25.04
C ARG A 293 15.96 11.96 -25.32
N ILE A 294 15.63 13.25 -25.31
CA ILE A 294 16.59 14.33 -25.57
C ILE A 294 17.68 14.38 -24.50
N ALA A 295 17.28 14.29 -23.21
CA ALA A 295 18.23 14.28 -22.11
C ALA A 295 19.12 13.03 -22.14
N ALA A 296 18.52 11.87 -22.46
CA ALA A 296 19.26 10.62 -22.64
C ALA A 296 20.30 10.72 -23.77
N LYS A 297 19.90 11.25 -24.94
CA LYS A 297 20.79 11.44 -26.08
C LYS A 297 21.95 12.39 -25.75
N LYS A 298 21.65 13.52 -25.10
CA LYS A 298 22.68 14.48 -24.66
C LYS A 298 23.71 13.83 -23.72
N GLU A 299 23.25 13.04 -22.74
CA GLU A 299 24.14 12.31 -21.83
C GLU A 299 25.01 11.29 -22.58
N LEU A 300 24.45 10.58 -23.56
CA LEU A 300 25.21 9.66 -24.42
C LEU A 300 26.29 10.41 -25.20
N ASP A 301 25.95 11.53 -25.83
CA ASP A 301 26.88 12.36 -26.61
C ASP A 301 28.05 12.85 -25.74
N GLU A 302 27.76 13.30 -24.51
CA GLU A 302 28.76 13.71 -23.54
C GLU A 302 29.66 12.55 -23.10
N ARG A 303 29.10 11.35 -22.91
CA ARG A 303 29.88 10.15 -22.58
C ARG A 303 30.79 9.71 -23.72
N ILE A 304 30.29 9.72 -24.95
CA ILE A 304 31.08 9.40 -26.15
C ILE A 304 32.29 10.34 -26.24
N LYS A 305 32.07 11.65 -26.04
CA LYS A 305 33.14 12.66 -25.99
C LYS A 305 34.14 12.44 -24.85
N LYS A 306 33.68 11.92 -23.70
CA LYS A 306 34.57 11.59 -22.56
C LYS A 306 35.42 10.34 -22.79
N VAL A 307 34.92 9.36 -23.56
CA VAL A 307 35.64 8.13 -23.92
C VAL A 307 36.73 8.43 -24.94
N TRP A 308 36.39 9.14 -26.01
CA TRP A 308 37.29 9.38 -27.13
C TRP A 308 38.02 10.72 -27.03
N ARG A 309 38.90 10.87 -26.05
CA ARG A 309 39.64 12.13 -25.86
C ARG A 309 40.75 12.32 -26.89
N LYS A 310 41.20 13.56 -27.05
CA LYS A 310 42.36 13.90 -27.88
C LYS A 310 43.59 13.15 -27.38
N GLY A 311 44.18 12.36 -28.27
CA GLY A 311 45.41 11.60 -28.06
C GLY A 311 46.31 11.74 -29.28
N ALA A 312 46.82 10.63 -29.80
CA ALA A 312 47.53 10.61 -31.08
C ALA A 312 46.62 10.97 -32.28
N LEU A 313 45.32 10.74 -32.14
CA LEU A 313 44.30 11.14 -33.11
C LEU A 313 43.49 12.33 -32.57
N HIS A 314 43.06 13.21 -33.47
CA HIS A 314 42.16 14.31 -33.15
C HIS A 314 40.69 13.90 -33.39
N PRO A 315 39.88 13.72 -32.33
CA PRO A 315 38.51 13.28 -32.49
C PRO A 315 37.63 14.40 -33.09
N VAL A 316 36.92 14.08 -34.17
CA VAL A 316 35.85 14.90 -34.76
C VAL A 316 34.53 14.20 -34.46
N TYR A 317 33.71 14.82 -33.59
CA TYR A 317 32.50 14.20 -33.10
C TYR A 317 31.29 14.57 -33.96
N PHE A 318 30.57 13.55 -34.40
CA PHE A 318 29.26 13.67 -35.04
C PHE A 318 29.24 14.65 -36.24
N PRO A 319 30.20 14.55 -37.19
CA PRO A 319 30.07 15.30 -38.44
C PRO A 319 28.81 14.85 -39.17
N SER A 320 28.08 15.81 -39.75
CA SER A 320 26.86 15.54 -40.51
C SER A 320 27.19 15.21 -41.97
N GLU A 321 28.30 15.74 -42.49
CA GLU A 321 28.77 15.49 -43.84
C GLU A 321 30.30 15.41 -43.91
N ALA A 322 30.83 14.86 -45.00
CA ALA A 322 32.28 14.74 -45.20
C ALA A 322 33.01 16.10 -45.18
N ALA A 323 32.31 17.18 -45.56
CA ALA A 323 32.87 18.54 -45.54
C ALA A 323 33.10 19.08 -44.12
N ASP A 324 32.48 18.50 -43.09
CA ASP A 324 32.70 18.87 -41.68
C ASP A 324 34.05 18.36 -41.12
N VAL A 325 34.79 17.61 -41.92
CA VAL A 325 36.10 17.06 -41.57
C VAL A 325 37.14 17.69 -42.48
N ASP A 326 37.96 18.62 -41.98
CA ASP A 326 38.94 19.26 -42.88
C ASP A 326 39.97 18.25 -43.39
N ASP A 327 40.30 18.37 -44.67
CA ASP A 327 41.38 17.61 -45.31
C ASP A 327 42.67 18.45 -45.26
N ASP A 328 43.40 18.33 -44.16
CA ASP A 328 44.63 19.06 -43.90
C ASP A 328 45.79 18.13 -43.53
N ALA A 329 47.02 18.66 -43.60
CA ALA A 329 48.23 17.92 -43.24
C ALA A 329 48.54 17.96 -41.73
N GLN A 330 47.57 18.29 -40.87
CA GLN A 330 47.77 18.33 -39.41
C GLN A 330 47.65 16.94 -38.78
N THR A 331 47.35 16.88 -37.48
CA THR A 331 47.21 15.61 -36.75
C THR A 331 46.09 14.76 -37.36
N PRO A 332 46.30 13.44 -37.58
CA PRO A 332 45.28 12.57 -38.13
C PRO A 332 43.97 12.63 -37.34
N LYS A 333 42.85 12.76 -38.04
CA LYS A 333 41.51 12.91 -37.46
C LYS A 333 40.86 11.54 -37.22
N LEU A 334 40.18 11.39 -36.09
CA LEU A 334 39.32 10.23 -35.77
C LEU A 334 37.87 10.68 -35.84
N VAL A 335 37.15 10.27 -36.87
CA VAL A 335 35.73 10.60 -37.00
C VAL A 335 34.92 9.64 -36.15
N ILE A 336 34.06 10.20 -35.28
CA ILE A 336 33.15 9.45 -34.44
C ILE A 336 31.74 9.74 -34.91
N LEU A 337 31.13 8.75 -35.57
CA LEU A 337 29.79 8.85 -36.11
C LEU A 337 28.74 8.81 -35.01
N HIS A 338 27.63 9.50 -35.25
CA HIS A 338 26.52 9.50 -34.31
C HIS A 338 25.78 8.16 -34.37
N TYR A 339 25.38 7.61 -33.21
CA TYR A 339 24.71 6.30 -33.12
C TYR A 339 23.32 6.27 -33.77
N ASP A 340 22.70 7.44 -33.96
CA ASP A 340 21.45 7.55 -34.75
C ASP A 340 21.72 7.35 -36.25
N ALA A 341 22.92 7.66 -36.74
CA ALA A 341 23.29 7.50 -38.14
C ALA A 341 23.73 6.06 -38.41
N GLU A 342 24.63 5.53 -37.59
CA GLU A 342 25.14 4.17 -37.73
C GLU A 342 25.43 3.56 -36.36
N HIS A 343 25.01 2.31 -36.13
CA HIS A 343 25.28 1.61 -34.88
C HIS A 343 25.72 0.17 -35.13
N VAL A 344 26.75 -0.26 -34.42
CA VAL A 344 27.31 -1.59 -34.55
C VAL A 344 26.93 -2.43 -33.34
N LYS A 345 26.32 -3.60 -33.58
CA LYS A 345 26.07 -4.57 -32.50
C LYS A 345 27.35 -5.32 -32.20
N ALA A 346 27.57 -5.69 -30.94
CA ALA A 346 28.78 -6.42 -30.52
C ALA A 346 29.03 -7.70 -31.34
N THR A 347 27.97 -8.35 -31.83
CA THR A 347 28.04 -9.55 -32.67
C THR A 347 28.51 -9.28 -34.11
N THR A 348 28.44 -8.04 -34.59
CA THR A 348 28.82 -7.62 -35.95
C THR A 348 29.98 -6.63 -35.95
N ALA A 349 30.66 -6.46 -34.81
CA ALA A 349 31.73 -5.47 -34.64
C ALA A 349 33.00 -5.70 -35.46
N ALA A 350 33.15 -6.87 -36.08
CA ALA A 350 34.34 -7.24 -36.83
C ALA A 350 34.34 -6.70 -38.28
N THR A 351 33.19 -6.32 -38.83
CA THR A 351 33.08 -5.88 -40.21
C THR A 351 32.67 -4.41 -40.23
N PRO A 352 33.54 -3.48 -40.65
CA PRO A 352 33.16 -2.09 -40.83
C PRO A 352 32.11 -1.98 -41.95
N PRO A 353 31.14 -1.06 -41.84
CA PRO A 353 30.16 -0.83 -42.91
C PRO A 353 30.85 -0.34 -44.19
N ASP A 354 30.39 -0.82 -45.35
CA ASP A 354 30.99 -0.52 -46.67
C ASP A 354 30.87 0.97 -47.03
N LEU A 355 29.79 1.63 -46.59
CA LEU A 355 29.57 3.05 -46.74
C LEU A 355 28.70 3.54 -45.59
N VAL A 356 29.09 4.66 -44.99
CA VAL A 356 28.28 5.37 -44.00
C VAL A 356 27.56 6.47 -44.78
N ILE A 357 26.25 6.31 -44.99
CA ILE A 357 25.40 7.23 -45.77
C ILE A 357 24.86 8.33 -44.85
#